data_AF-A0A417WYP0-F1
#
_entry.id   AF-A0A417WYP0-F1
#
_cell.length_a   1.000
_cell.length_b   1.000
_cell.length_c   1.000
_cell.angle_alpha   90.00
_cell.angle_beta   90.00
_cell.angle_gamma   90.00
#
_symmetry.space_group_name_H-M   'P 1'
#
loop_
_entity.id
_entity.type
_entity.pdbx_description
1 polymer ?
#
loop_
_entity_poly.entity_id
_entity_poly.type
_entity_poly.pdbx_seq_one_letter_code
_entity_poly.pdbx_strand_id
1 'polypeptide(L)'
;MKIYRNGKEIVLTDEEIMEAHAEHIKSFMRNELITVYGLPDEEAEDYAELAYSHYTSGNGYTEYDCIEWAVTIYDLPNLELEDSYLLLWPKGTKKFFSSLDDAVFAAATKVSFPFPAYEQIWILASNDKGKVVPVKKYRSSDLLLEDLWKSLTDVPFDPDSEDRLVLAEPWFNFPAGTDQEEIWAWFDERYSGGVAKLMFPSLFNPSQKEPSETASLLDAVEKKVFSMHSTNPDAFTDPDTILADLFSKVDMQLTGTSEELFNIYRRSGDKQAVKDLFLFFTDISFDEYLQKCIEETASLAVADLKS
;
A
#
# COMPACT_ATOMS: atom_id res chain seq x y z
N MET A 1 13.47 -21.71 -1.40
CA MET A 1 14.00 -22.70 -0.43
C MET A 1 13.85 -24.11 -1.02
N LYS A 2 14.80 -25.04 -0.85
CA LYS A 2 14.67 -26.42 -1.38
C LYS A 2 14.37 -27.40 -0.27
N ILE A 3 13.30 -28.19 -0.41
CA ILE A 3 12.93 -29.23 0.55
C ILE A 3 12.78 -30.59 -0.14
N TYR A 4 13.09 -31.65 0.58
CA TYR A 4 12.94 -33.03 0.09
C TYR A 4 11.74 -33.69 0.78
N ARG A 5 10.73 -34.08 0.00
CA ARG A 5 9.51 -34.76 0.50
C ARG A 5 9.14 -35.91 -0.43
N ASN A 6 8.85 -37.09 0.12
CA ASN A 6 8.52 -38.32 -0.63
C ASN A 6 9.52 -38.69 -1.74
N GLY A 7 10.81 -38.44 -1.52
CA GLY A 7 11.87 -38.76 -2.48
C GLY A 7 11.94 -37.84 -3.71
N LYS A 8 11.20 -36.73 -3.72
CA LYS A 8 11.32 -35.67 -4.75
C LYS A 8 11.87 -34.38 -4.13
N GLU A 9 12.72 -33.71 -4.89
CA GLU A 9 13.18 -32.35 -4.59
C GLU A 9 12.08 -31.37 -5.03
N ILE A 10 11.64 -30.54 -4.09
CA ILE A 10 10.62 -29.51 -4.32
C ILE A 10 11.28 -28.16 -4.06
N VAL A 11 11.23 -27.28 -5.05
CA VAL A 11 11.68 -25.89 -4.92
C VAL A 11 10.47 -25.06 -4.54
N LEU A 12 10.45 -24.54 -3.31
CA LEU A 12 9.38 -23.67 -2.87
C LEU A 12 9.56 -22.28 -3.47
N THR A 13 8.46 -21.72 -3.99
CA THR A 13 8.39 -20.32 -4.42
C THR A 13 8.48 -19.39 -3.23
N ASP A 14 8.79 -18.11 -3.46
CA ASP A 14 8.82 -17.11 -2.39
C ASP A 14 7.43 -16.91 -1.78
N GLU A 15 6.37 -17.07 -2.57
CA GLU A 15 4.98 -17.05 -2.12
C GLU A 15 4.68 -18.21 -1.17
N GLU A 16 5.04 -19.45 -1.55
CA GLU A 16 4.86 -20.63 -0.69
C GLU A 16 5.65 -20.52 0.63
N ILE A 17 6.81 -19.86 0.61
CA ILE A 17 7.61 -19.59 1.81
C ILE A 17 6.93 -18.55 2.70
N MET A 18 6.39 -17.47 2.11
CA MET A 18 5.68 -16.44 2.86
C MET A 18 4.39 -16.96 3.47
N GLU A 19 3.62 -17.77 2.74
CA GLU A 19 2.42 -18.44 3.25
C GLU A 19 2.75 -19.39 4.40
N ALA A 20 3.76 -20.24 4.23
CA ALA A 20 4.20 -21.16 5.29
C ALA A 20 4.70 -20.40 6.53
N HIS A 21 5.40 -19.27 6.34
CA HIS A 21 5.82 -18.41 7.44
C HIS A 21 4.60 -17.77 8.15
N ALA A 22 3.61 -17.29 7.38
CA ALA A 22 2.38 -16.75 7.93
C ALA A 22 1.61 -17.78 8.75
N GLU A 23 1.42 -18.99 8.23
CA GLU A 23 0.78 -20.09 8.95
C GLU A 23 1.54 -20.45 10.23
N HIS A 24 2.88 -20.54 10.15
CA HIS A 24 3.70 -20.87 11.31
C HIS A 24 3.55 -19.84 12.44
N ILE A 25 3.65 -18.55 12.13
CA ILE A 25 3.56 -17.50 13.13
C ILE A 25 2.13 -17.38 13.67
N LYS A 26 1.10 -17.45 12.82
CA LYS A 26 -0.30 -17.46 13.26
C LYS A 26 -0.59 -18.65 14.19
N SER A 27 -0.10 -19.84 13.85
CA SER A 27 -0.25 -21.04 14.69
C SER A 27 0.48 -20.89 16.04
N PHE A 28 1.69 -20.33 16.04
CA PHE A 28 2.41 -19.99 17.27
C PHE A 28 1.62 -19.00 18.13
N MET A 29 1.17 -17.88 17.56
CA MET A 29 0.40 -16.86 18.28
C MET A 29 -0.91 -17.43 18.85
N ARG A 30 -1.63 -18.22 18.06
CA ARG A 30 -2.85 -18.93 18.50
C ARG A 30 -2.57 -19.84 19.69
N ASN A 31 -1.50 -20.62 19.62
CA ASN A 31 -1.12 -21.51 20.72
C ASN A 31 -0.78 -20.73 21.98
N GLU A 32 0.02 -19.66 21.88
CA GLU A 32 0.35 -18.81 23.04
C GLU A 32 -0.91 -18.18 23.64
N LEU A 33 -1.83 -17.65 22.82
CA LEU A 33 -3.12 -17.12 23.26
C LEU A 33 -3.93 -18.14 24.07
N ILE A 34 -3.95 -19.41 23.64
CA ILE A 34 -4.67 -20.48 24.34
C ILE A 34 -3.92 -20.90 25.60
N THR A 35 -2.62 -21.22 25.50
CA THR A 35 -1.89 -21.90 26.57
C THR A 35 -1.39 -20.95 27.65
N VAL A 36 -1.04 -19.72 27.29
CA VAL A 36 -0.50 -18.72 28.22
C VAL A 36 -1.60 -17.80 28.73
N TYR A 37 -2.45 -17.31 27.83
CA TYR A 37 -3.47 -16.32 28.17
C TYR A 37 -4.87 -16.92 28.38
N GLY A 38 -5.07 -18.21 28.09
CA GLY A 38 -6.31 -18.92 28.39
C GLY A 38 -7.49 -18.55 27.49
N LEU A 39 -7.24 -18.03 26.29
CA LEU A 39 -8.31 -17.74 25.33
C LEU A 39 -8.99 -19.04 24.88
N PRO A 40 -10.33 -19.03 24.70
CA PRO A 40 -11.05 -20.15 24.08
C PRO A 40 -10.52 -20.44 22.68
N ASP A 41 -10.41 -21.72 22.32
CA ASP A 41 -9.96 -22.17 21.00
C ASP A 41 -10.75 -21.56 19.83
N GLU A 42 -12.04 -21.28 20.05
CA GLU A 42 -12.95 -20.70 19.07
C GLU A 42 -12.69 -19.20 18.82
N GLU A 43 -12.07 -18.50 19.76
CA GLU A 43 -11.73 -17.08 19.64
C GLU A 43 -10.26 -16.85 19.30
N ALA A 44 -9.38 -17.74 19.75
CA ALA A 44 -7.93 -17.61 19.59
C ALA A 44 -7.48 -17.47 18.13
N GLU A 45 -8.23 -18.03 17.17
CA GLU A 45 -7.95 -17.88 15.74
C GLU A 45 -8.03 -16.41 15.31
N ASP A 46 -9.16 -15.74 15.57
CA ASP A 46 -9.38 -14.34 15.22
C ASP A 46 -8.30 -13.42 15.82
N TYR A 47 -7.93 -13.67 17.09
CA TYR A 47 -6.95 -12.87 17.80
C TYR A 47 -5.50 -13.18 17.37
N ALA A 48 -5.23 -14.39 16.89
CA ALA A 48 -3.95 -14.72 16.29
C ALA A 48 -3.77 -14.03 14.93
N GLU A 49 -4.83 -13.95 14.11
CA GLU A 49 -4.81 -13.16 12.87
C GLU A 49 -4.59 -11.68 13.15
N LEU A 50 -5.25 -11.17 14.20
CA LEU A 50 -5.09 -9.79 14.66
C LEU A 50 -3.65 -9.50 15.13
N ALA A 51 -3.07 -10.37 15.95
CA ALA A 51 -1.68 -10.30 16.39
C ALA A 51 -0.71 -10.39 15.20
N TYR A 52 -0.95 -11.29 14.26
CA TYR A 52 -0.10 -11.48 13.08
C TYR A 52 -0.13 -10.27 12.13
N SER A 53 -1.31 -9.66 11.92
CA SER A 53 -1.46 -8.40 11.20
C SER A 53 -0.72 -7.25 11.91
N HIS A 54 -0.66 -7.27 13.25
CA HIS A 54 0.11 -6.31 14.01
C HIS A 54 1.63 -6.55 13.83
N TYR A 55 2.07 -7.80 13.87
CA TYR A 55 3.48 -8.20 13.74
C TYR A 55 4.06 -7.90 12.35
N THR A 56 3.33 -8.24 11.28
CA THR A 56 3.80 -8.04 9.89
C THR A 56 3.77 -6.58 9.44
N SER A 57 3.29 -5.66 10.28
CA SER A 57 3.16 -4.26 9.90
C SER A 57 4.49 -3.46 9.89
N GLY A 58 5.60 -4.07 10.30
CA GLY A 58 6.95 -3.49 10.21
C GLY A 58 7.27 -2.44 11.28
N ASN A 59 6.53 -2.45 12.39
CA ASN A 59 6.64 -1.53 13.53
C ASN A 59 7.77 -1.89 14.54
N GLY A 60 8.46 -3.01 14.33
CA GLY A 60 9.53 -3.50 15.21
C GLY A 60 9.05 -4.21 16.48
N TYR A 61 7.74 -4.48 16.61
CA TYR A 61 7.22 -5.31 17.70
C TYR A 61 7.54 -6.78 17.51
N THR A 62 7.83 -7.44 18.63
CA THR A 62 8.01 -8.90 18.66
C THR A 62 6.67 -9.60 18.53
N GLU A 63 6.70 -10.90 18.25
CA GLU A 63 5.50 -11.73 18.24
C GLU A 63 4.74 -11.64 19.58
N TYR A 64 5.47 -11.60 20.69
CA TYR A 64 4.92 -11.48 22.05
C TYR A 64 4.24 -10.14 22.30
N ASP A 65 4.85 -9.02 21.89
CA ASP A 65 4.23 -7.69 22.00
C ASP A 65 2.88 -7.66 21.26
N CYS A 66 2.82 -8.30 20.09
CA CYS A 66 1.60 -8.39 19.29
C CYS A 66 0.56 -9.33 19.91
N ILE A 67 0.97 -10.42 20.55
CA ILE A 67 0.09 -11.31 21.31
C ILE A 67 -0.49 -10.58 22.53
N GLU A 68 0.33 -9.95 23.37
CA GLU A 68 -0.14 -9.17 24.52
C GLU A 68 -1.13 -8.07 24.12
N TRP A 69 -0.89 -7.47 22.95
CA TRP A 69 -1.80 -6.49 22.38
C TRP A 69 -3.14 -7.11 21.96
N ALA A 70 -3.14 -8.27 21.29
CA ALA A 70 -4.36 -8.98 20.94
C ALA A 70 -5.14 -9.42 22.19
N VAL A 71 -4.44 -9.88 23.24
CA VAL A 71 -5.02 -10.18 24.56
C VAL A 71 -5.65 -8.94 25.17
N THR A 72 -4.97 -7.79 25.10
CA THR A 72 -5.50 -6.52 25.60
C THR A 72 -6.84 -6.18 24.95
N ILE A 73 -7.05 -6.52 23.67
CA ILE A 73 -8.33 -6.36 22.97
C ILE A 73 -9.33 -7.44 23.38
N TYR A 74 -8.89 -8.69 23.47
CA TYR A 74 -9.72 -9.80 23.95
C TYR A 74 -10.24 -9.59 25.37
N ASP A 75 -9.55 -8.81 26.21
CA ASP A 75 -10.00 -8.45 27.56
C ASP A 75 -10.93 -7.21 27.59
N LEU A 76 -11.18 -6.57 26.44
CA LEU A 76 -12.18 -5.50 26.30
C LEU A 76 -13.66 -5.89 26.23
N PRO A 77 -14.13 -7.14 26.00
CA PRO A 77 -15.54 -7.45 25.73
C PRO A 77 -16.47 -7.29 26.92
N ASN A 78 -15.96 -7.05 28.15
CA ASN A 78 -16.80 -6.58 29.27
C ASN A 78 -17.12 -5.07 29.19
N LEU A 79 -16.63 -4.40 28.16
CA LEU A 79 -16.93 -3.02 27.85
C LEU A 79 -18.11 -3.01 26.88
N GLU A 80 -19.32 -2.86 27.39
CA GLU A 80 -20.46 -2.52 26.55
C GLU A 80 -20.18 -1.16 25.90
N LEU A 81 -19.66 -1.19 24.67
CA LEU A 81 -19.61 -0.03 23.80
C LEU A 81 -21.03 0.20 23.30
N GLU A 82 -21.88 0.84 24.12
CA GLU A 82 -23.12 1.43 23.65
C GLU A 82 -22.75 2.44 22.55
N ASP A 83 -22.88 2.02 21.29
CA ASP A 83 -22.76 2.82 20.07
C ASP A 83 -21.59 3.83 20.04
N SER A 84 -20.40 3.41 20.47
CA SER A 84 -19.24 4.30 20.62
C SER A 84 -17.94 3.74 20.04
N TYR A 85 -17.07 4.65 19.62
CA TYR A 85 -15.73 4.39 19.12
C TYR A 85 -14.73 4.49 20.26
N LEU A 86 -13.84 3.49 20.37
CA LEU A 86 -12.77 3.47 21.36
C LEU A 86 -11.43 3.74 20.68
N LEU A 87 -10.83 4.88 20.99
CA LEU A 87 -9.45 5.17 20.64
C LEU A 87 -8.52 4.44 21.62
N LEU A 88 -7.68 3.59 21.06
CA LEU A 88 -6.50 3.04 21.71
C LEU A 88 -5.25 3.74 21.16
N TRP A 89 -4.63 4.55 22.00
CA TRP A 89 -3.39 5.28 21.71
C TRP A 89 -2.26 4.72 22.58
N PRO A 90 -0.99 4.65 22.08
CA PRO A 90 0.12 3.91 22.67
C PRO A 90 0.18 3.96 24.20
N LYS A 91 0.53 2.81 24.77
CA LYS A 91 0.58 2.51 26.20
C LYS A 91 -0.79 2.36 26.87
N GLY A 92 -1.80 1.90 26.13
CA GLY A 92 -3.08 1.48 26.71
C GLY A 92 -4.00 2.62 27.12
N THR A 93 -3.81 3.82 26.54
CA THR A 93 -4.77 4.93 26.74
C THR A 93 -6.08 4.56 26.06
N LYS A 94 -7.16 4.53 26.83
CA LYS A 94 -8.52 4.23 26.37
C LYS A 94 -9.35 5.50 26.43
N LYS A 95 -9.91 5.94 25.29
CA LYS A 95 -10.84 7.08 25.26
C LYS A 95 -12.00 6.80 24.33
N PHE A 96 -13.21 7.09 24.80
CA PHE A 96 -14.46 6.84 24.08
C PHE A 96 -14.91 8.09 23.34
N PHE A 97 -15.55 7.87 22.20
CA PHE A 97 -16.08 8.90 21.31
C PHE A 97 -17.42 8.46 20.74
N SER A 98 -18.30 9.43 20.51
CA SER A 98 -19.62 9.23 19.90
C SER A 98 -19.57 9.06 18.38
N SER A 99 -18.48 9.46 17.74
CA SER A 99 -18.30 9.34 16.27
C SER A 99 -16.89 8.90 15.90
N LEU A 100 -16.76 8.33 14.70
CA LEU A 100 -15.47 7.93 14.15
C LEU A 100 -14.58 9.15 13.95
N ASP A 101 -15.17 10.24 13.45
CA ASP A 101 -14.45 11.48 13.18
C ASP A 101 -13.89 12.10 14.46
N ASP A 102 -14.65 12.10 15.56
CA ASP A 102 -14.15 12.57 16.86
C ASP A 102 -12.94 11.75 17.34
N ALA A 103 -12.98 10.43 17.13
CA ALA A 103 -11.87 9.54 17.47
C ALA A 103 -10.64 9.82 16.58
N VAL A 104 -10.84 10.07 15.28
CA VAL A 104 -9.79 10.48 14.34
C VAL A 104 -9.22 11.85 14.70
N PHE A 105 -10.06 12.83 15.04
CA PHE A 105 -9.65 14.15 15.50
C PHE A 105 -8.81 14.06 16.78
N ALA A 106 -9.26 13.26 17.74
CA ALA A 106 -8.52 13.06 18.98
C ALA A 106 -7.17 12.37 18.73
N ALA A 107 -7.11 11.41 17.81
CA ALA A 107 -5.85 10.83 17.38
C ALA A 107 -4.95 11.91 16.77
N ALA A 108 -5.43 12.66 15.78
CA ALA A 108 -4.66 13.69 15.06
C ALA A 108 -4.13 14.82 15.96
N THR A 109 -4.86 15.21 17.02
CA THR A 109 -4.38 16.23 17.99
C THR A 109 -3.30 15.73 18.94
N LYS A 110 -3.19 14.42 19.18
CA LYS A 110 -2.27 13.84 20.17
C LYS A 110 -0.94 13.40 19.59
N VAL A 111 -0.85 13.26 18.27
CA VAL A 111 0.36 12.83 17.58
C VAL A 111 1.34 13.98 17.43
N SER A 112 2.62 13.74 17.71
CA SER A 112 3.68 14.55 17.14
C SER A 112 3.95 14.12 15.70
N PHE A 113 3.94 15.06 14.75
CA PHE A 113 4.34 14.80 13.38
C PHE A 113 5.84 15.13 13.21
N PRO A 114 6.68 14.24 12.64
CA PRO A 114 6.34 12.94 12.06
C PRO A 114 6.06 11.85 13.11
N PHE A 115 5.13 10.97 12.76
CA PHE A 115 4.65 9.86 13.57
C PHE A 115 5.81 8.93 13.99
N PRO A 116 6.00 8.60 15.28
CA PRO A 116 7.06 7.68 15.69
C PRO A 116 6.86 6.30 15.05
N ALA A 117 7.92 5.70 14.51
CA ALA A 117 7.85 4.45 13.75
C ALA A 117 7.25 3.25 14.52
N TYR A 118 7.20 3.34 15.84
CA TYR A 118 6.74 2.29 16.74
C TYR A 118 5.37 2.58 17.39
N GLU A 119 4.73 3.71 17.12
CA GLU A 119 3.39 3.96 17.68
C GLU A 119 2.32 3.40 16.74
N GLN A 120 1.26 2.77 17.28
CA GLN A 120 0.09 2.41 16.47
C GLN A 120 -1.15 2.92 17.16
N ILE A 121 -2.06 3.42 16.34
CA ILE A 121 -3.34 3.92 16.78
C ILE A 121 -4.40 2.98 16.25
N TRP A 122 -5.29 2.61 17.14
CA TRP A 122 -6.44 1.80 16.77
C TRP A 122 -7.69 2.51 17.21
N ILE A 123 -8.66 2.57 16.30
CA ILE A 123 -10.02 2.91 16.65
C ILE A 123 -10.80 1.60 16.57
N LEU A 124 -11.39 1.23 17.70
CA LEU A 124 -12.23 0.05 17.83
C LEU A 124 -13.71 0.48 17.85
N ALA A 125 -14.59 -0.41 17.40
CA ALA A 125 -16.03 -0.26 17.57
C ALA A 125 -16.66 -1.65 17.81
N SER A 126 -17.91 -1.66 18.26
CA SER A 126 -18.68 -2.90 18.34
C SER A 126 -19.17 -3.29 16.95
N ASN A 127 -19.03 -4.57 16.58
CA ASN A 127 -19.67 -5.10 15.37
C ASN A 127 -21.13 -5.51 15.64
N ASP A 128 -21.83 -5.96 14.59
CA ASP A 128 -23.24 -6.39 14.65
C ASP A 128 -23.53 -7.51 15.66
N LYS A 129 -22.48 -8.19 16.17
CA LYS A 129 -22.57 -9.27 17.17
C LYS A 129 -22.19 -8.81 18.58
N GLY A 130 -21.95 -7.51 18.80
CA GLY A 130 -21.53 -6.97 20.09
C GLY A 130 -20.04 -7.17 20.39
N LYS A 131 -19.24 -7.72 19.46
CA LYS A 131 -17.80 -7.94 19.64
C LYS A 131 -17.04 -6.67 19.29
N VAL A 132 -16.15 -6.25 20.19
CA VAL A 132 -15.23 -5.14 19.95
C VAL A 132 -14.22 -5.55 18.89
N VAL A 133 -14.16 -4.81 17.78
CA VAL A 133 -13.27 -5.08 16.66
C VAL A 133 -12.57 -3.80 16.21
N PRO A 134 -11.37 -3.89 15.62
CA PRO A 134 -10.71 -2.74 15.02
C PRO A 134 -11.43 -2.27 13.76
N VAL A 135 -11.77 -0.98 13.72
CA VAL A 135 -12.37 -0.31 12.55
C VAL A 135 -11.39 0.60 11.83
N LYS A 136 -10.38 1.15 12.53
CA LYS A 136 -9.26 1.87 11.92
C LYS A 136 -7.94 1.45 12.58
N LYS A 137 -6.89 1.42 11.76
CA LYS A 137 -5.51 1.15 12.16
C LYS A 137 -4.59 2.15 11.46
N TYR A 138 -3.85 2.92 12.24
CA TYR A 138 -2.90 3.91 11.73
C TYR A 138 -1.49 3.52 12.14
N ARG A 139 -0.65 3.26 11.13
CA ARG A 139 0.79 2.93 11.26
C ARG A 139 1.71 4.05 10.77
N SER A 140 1.14 5.17 10.34
CA SER A 140 1.85 6.33 9.80
C SER A 140 0.96 7.56 9.95
N SER A 141 1.58 8.73 10.00
CA SER A 141 0.87 10.02 9.88
C SER A 141 -0.03 10.08 8.66
N ASP A 142 0.46 9.60 7.51
CA ASP A 142 -0.26 9.71 6.24
C ASP A 142 -1.61 9.02 6.24
N LEU A 143 -1.69 7.77 6.68
CA LEU A 143 -2.97 7.05 6.82
C LEU A 143 -3.96 7.76 7.75
N LEU A 144 -3.48 8.37 8.84
CA LEU A 144 -4.32 9.14 9.75
C LEU A 144 -4.82 10.42 9.08
N LEU A 145 -3.93 11.13 8.37
CA LEU A 145 -4.24 12.36 7.66
C LEU A 145 -5.16 12.12 6.46
N GLU A 146 -5.09 10.96 5.80
CA GLU A 146 -6.01 10.56 4.73
C GLU A 146 -7.45 10.37 5.23
N ASP A 147 -7.62 9.76 6.41
CA ASP A 147 -8.95 9.66 7.02
C ASP A 147 -9.43 10.98 7.63
N LEU A 148 -8.52 11.80 8.18
CA LEU A 148 -8.84 13.16 8.58
C LEU A 148 -9.33 13.98 7.39
N TRP A 149 -8.65 13.88 6.23
CA TRP A 149 -9.06 14.56 5.01
C TRP A 149 -10.44 14.13 4.52
N LYS A 150 -10.81 12.84 4.64
CA LYS A 150 -12.15 12.37 4.27
C LYS A 150 -13.25 13.01 5.12
N SER A 151 -13.02 13.27 6.41
CA SER A 151 -14.04 13.95 7.20
C SER A 151 -14.20 15.43 6.83
N LEU A 152 -13.22 16.04 6.15
CA LEU A 152 -13.35 17.39 5.61
C LEU A 152 -14.28 17.44 4.38
N THR A 153 -14.38 16.36 3.60
CA THR A 153 -15.15 16.39 2.33
C THR A 153 -16.65 16.58 2.53
N ASP A 154 -17.15 16.27 3.73
CA ASP A 154 -18.55 16.45 4.11
C ASP A 154 -18.82 17.82 4.76
N VAL A 155 -17.80 18.65 4.95
CA VAL A 155 -17.92 19.96 5.60
C VAL A 155 -18.10 21.08 4.57
N PRO A 156 -19.16 21.91 4.70
CA PRO A 156 -19.43 22.98 3.76
C PRO A 156 -18.42 24.13 3.85
N PHE A 157 -18.14 24.73 2.70
CA PHE A 157 -17.38 25.98 2.57
C PHE A 157 -18.29 27.07 1.99
N ASP A 158 -18.24 28.26 2.57
CA ASP A 158 -18.96 29.45 2.12
C ASP A 158 -17.98 30.52 1.63
N PRO A 159 -18.34 31.35 0.64
CA PRO A 159 -17.54 32.50 0.26
C PRO A 159 -17.60 33.58 1.35
N ASP A 160 -16.45 34.16 1.71
CA ASP A 160 -16.35 35.32 2.59
C ASP A 160 -16.61 36.64 1.85
N SER A 161 -16.38 37.78 2.50
CA SER A 161 -16.58 39.11 1.90
C SER A 161 -15.61 39.43 0.75
N GLU A 162 -14.56 38.63 0.57
CA GLU A 162 -13.53 38.77 -0.48
C GLU A 162 -13.61 37.61 -1.50
N ASP A 163 -14.74 36.89 -1.54
CA ASP A 163 -15.00 35.71 -2.39
C ASP A 163 -14.03 34.54 -2.15
N ARG A 164 -13.36 34.48 -0.98
CA ARG A 164 -12.51 33.35 -0.59
C ARG A 164 -13.35 32.27 0.07
N LEU A 165 -13.06 31.00 -0.21
CA LEU A 165 -13.74 29.88 0.42
C LEU A 165 -13.25 29.70 1.85
N VAL A 166 -14.16 29.82 2.82
CA VAL A 166 -13.89 29.62 4.24
C VAL A 166 -14.79 28.52 4.80
N LEU A 167 -14.33 27.86 5.87
CA LEU A 167 -15.17 26.89 6.58
C LEU A 167 -16.47 27.52 7.07
N ALA A 168 -17.62 26.93 6.70
CA ALA A 168 -18.92 27.39 7.19
C ALA A 168 -19.16 27.01 8.66
N GLU A 169 -18.55 25.92 9.11
CA GLU A 169 -18.63 25.41 10.49
C GLU A 169 -17.25 24.95 11.01
N PRO A 170 -17.04 24.87 12.34
CA PRO A 170 -15.79 24.40 12.89
C PRO A 170 -15.52 22.94 12.50
N TRP A 171 -14.28 22.63 12.14
CA TRP A 171 -13.86 21.28 11.79
C TRP A 171 -12.48 20.99 12.38
N PHE A 172 -12.35 19.83 13.04
CA PHE A 172 -11.12 19.40 13.72
C PHE A 172 -10.60 20.45 14.74
N ASN A 173 -9.50 21.14 14.43
CA ASN A 173 -8.90 22.21 15.24
C ASN A 173 -9.02 23.60 14.59
N PHE A 174 -9.76 23.69 13.49
CA PHE A 174 -10.00 24.92 12.74
C PHE A 174 -11.39 25.50 13.08
N PRO A 175 -11.47 26.78 13.48
CA PRO A 175 -12.76 27.44 13.70
C PRO A 175 -13.50 27.69 12.37
N ALA A 176 -14.81 27.93 12.46
CA ALA A 176 -15.57 28.48 11.34
C ALA A 176 -14.96 29.81 10.88
N GLY A 177 -14.91 30.03 9.57
CA GLY A 177 -14.28 31.19 8.95
C GLY A 177 -12.78 31.01 8.63
N THR A 178 -12.17 29.87 8.94
CA THR A 178 -10.80 29.56 8.49
C THR A 178 -10.74 29.45 6.97
N ASP A 179 -9.73 30.08 6.37
CA ASP A 179 -9.46 30.05 4.93
C ASP A 179 -9.10 28.63 4.49
N GLN A 180 -9.69 28.18 3.38
CA GLN A 180 -9.39 26.91 2.76
C GLN A 180 -7.89 26.73 2.49
N GLU A 181 -7.17 27.78 2.07
CA GLU A 181 -5.73 27.71 1.83
C GLU A 181 -4.92 27.45 3.09
N GLU A 182 -5.39 27.90 4.26
CA GLU A 182 -4.75 27.64 5.56
C GLU A 182 -4.83 26.15 5.92
N ILE A 183 -5.99 25.54 5.66
CA ILE A 183 -6.18 24.09 5.87
C ILE A 183 -5.28 23.30 4.92
N TRP A 184 -5.22 23.71 3.66
CA TRP A 184 -4.34 23.09 2.66
C TRP A 184 -2.87 23.16 3.04
N ALA A 185 -2.39 24.33 3.45
CA ALA A 185 -1.02 24.51 3.94
C ALA A 185 -0.72 23.61 5.14
N TRP A 186 -1.68 23.45 6.06
CA TRP A 186 -1.50 22.57 7.22
C TRP A 186 -1.29 21.10 6.83
N PHE A 187 -2.02 20.61 5.81
CA PHE A 187 -1.82 19.27 5.25
C PHE A 187 -0.50 19.17 4.47
N ASP A 188 -0.14 20.19 3.69
CA ASP A 188 1.11 20.23 2.92
C ASP A 188 2.35 20.06 3.82
N GLU A 189 2.33 20.65 5.01
CA GLU A 189 3.41 20.53 6.00
C GLU A 189 3.51 19.15 6.67
N ARG A 190 2.42 18.36 6.69
CA ARG A 190 2.29 17.18 7.57
C ARG A 190 2.06 15.87 6.83
N TYR A 191 1.50 15.91 5.62
CA TYR A 191 1.25 14.76 4.77
C TYR A 191 2.38 14.61 3.74
N SER A 192 2.98 13.43 3.64
CA SER A 192 4.23 13.26 2.88
C SER A 192 4.13 13.59 1.39
N GLY A 193 2.93 13.50 0.80
CA GLY A 193 2.68 13.80 -0.61
C GLY A 193 2.10 15.18 -0.88
N GLY A 194 1.98 16.03 0.15
CA GLY A 194 1.27 17.30 0.07
C GLY A 194 -0.24 17.18 -0.15
N VAL A 195 -0.96 18.25 0.10
CA VAL A 195 -2.41 18.36 -0.07
C VAL A 195 -2.84 18.07 -1.51
N ALA A 196 -2.00 18.37 -2.51
CA ALA A 196 -2.28 18.08 -3.91
C ALA A 196 -2.55 16.59 -4.17
N LYS A 197 -1.85 15.69 -3.45
CA LYS A 197 -2.08 14.25 -3.53
C LYS A 197 -3.41 13.82 -2.89
N LEU A 198 -3.87 14.53 -1.86
CA LEU A 198 -5.18 14.30 -1.22
C LEU A 198 -6.35 14.81 -2.09
N MET A 199 -6.17 15.94 -2.76
CA MET A 199 -7.16 16.51 -3.68
C MET A 199 -7.29 15.72 -4.97
N PHE A 200 -6.15 15.31 -5.54
CA PHE A 200 -6.07 14.69 -6.84
C PHE A 200 -5.34 13.34 -6.76
N PRO A 201 -5.85 12.37 -5.97
CA PRO A 201 -5.17 11.09 -5.79
C PRO A 201 -4.95 10.36 -7.12
N SER A 202 -5.81 10.58 -8.12
CA SER A 202 -5.67 10.06 -9.48
C SER A 202 -4.46 10.59 -10.26
N LEU A 203 -3.92 11.77 -9.92
CA LEU A 203 -2.72 12.33 -10.56
C LEU A 203 -1.42 11.80 -9.95
N PHE A 204 -1.48 11.28 -8.72
CA PHE A 204 -0.31 10.89 -7.93
C PHE A 204 -0.26 9.40 -7.58
N ASN A 205 -1.34 8.65 -7.84
CA ASN A 205 -1.33 7.19 -7.90
C ASN A 205 -1.16 6.74 -9.36
N PRO A 206 0.07 6.42 -9.82
CA PRO A 206 0.25 5.66 -11.05
C PRO A 206 -0.39 4.25 -10.97
N SER A 207 -0.92 3.86 -9.81
CA SER A 207 -1.55 2.57 -9.51
C SER A 207 -3.10 2.58 -9.58
N GLN A 208 -3.73 3.62 -10.13
CA GLN A 208 -5.19 3.65 -10.39
C GLN A 208 -5.50 3.82 -11.90
N LYS A 209 -4.87 2.97 -12.72
CA LYS A 209 -5.33 2.44 -14.03
C LYS A 209 -4.40 1.28 -14.33
N GLU A 210 -4.73 0.05 -13.96
CA GLU A 210 -5.47 -0.92 -14.78
C GLU A 210 -5.86 -2.07 -13.83
N PRO A 211 -7.16 -2.40 -13.66
CA PRO A 211 -7.72 -3.47 -14.49
C PRO A 211 -9.22 -3.28 -14.74
N SER A 212 -9.60 -2.80 -15.93
CA SER A 212 -10.94 -3.13 -16.47
C SER A 212 -10.97 -3.19 -17.99
N GLU A 213 -10.17 -2.38 -18.68
CA GLU A 213 -10.05 -2.44 -20.14
C GLU A 213 -8.89 -3.33 -20.60
N THR A 214 -7.67 -3.14 -20.10
CA THR A 214 -6.52 -3.96 -20.56
C THR A 214 -6.65 -5.43 -20.13
N ALA A 215 -7.16 -5.70 -18.92
CA ALA A 215 -7.46 -7.08 -18.50
C ALA A 215 -8.53 -7.74 -19.39
N SER A 216 -9.59 -6.99 -19.75
CA SER A 216 -10.62 -7.48 -20.67
C SER A 216 -10.10 -7.69 -22.09
N LEU A 217 -9.18 -6.83 -22.55
CA LEU A 217 -8.51 -6.98 -23.85
C LEU A 217 -7.54 -8.16 -23.84
N LEU A 218 -6.82 -8.41 -22.75
CA LEU A 218 -5.94 -9.57 -22.58
C LEU A 218 -6.77 -10.85 -22.65
N ASP A 219 -7.86 -10.94 -21.87
CA ASP A 219 -8.83 -12.05 -21.92
C ASP A 219 -9.39 -12.26 -23.34
N ALA A 220 -9.68 -11.18 -24.07
CA ALA A 220 -10.20 -11.25 -25.43
C ALA A 220 -9.13 -11.74 -26.43
N VAL A 221 -7.89 -11.27 -26.31
CA VAL A 221 -6.75 -11.71 -27.12
C VAL A 221 -6.46 -13.18 -26.85
N GLU A 222 -6.38 -13.60 -25.59
CA GLU A 222 -6.18 -14.99 -25.21
C GLU A 222 -7.30 -15.88 -25.78
N LYS A 223 -8.58 -15.55 -25.54
CA LYS A 223 -9.71 -16.32 -26.11
C LYS A 223 -9.66 -16.38 -27.64
N LYS A 224 -9.27 -15.30 -28.31
CA LYS A 224 -9.17 -15.25 -29.78
C LYS A 224 -8.02 -16.13 -30.28
N VAL A 225 -6.85 -16.07 -29.65
CA VAL A 225 -5.69 -16.89 -29.96
C VAL A 225 -5.99 -18.39 -29.69
N PHE A 226 -6.58 -18.70 -28.53
CA PHE A 226 -6.94 -20.08 -28.16
C PHE A 226 -8.05 -20.69 -29.02
N SER A 227 -9.06 -19.91 -29.45
CA SER A 227 -10.15 -20.41 -30.30
C SER A 227 -9.73 -20.68 -31.75
N MET A 228 -8.69 -20.01 -32.24
CA MET A 228 -8.31 -20.02 -33.66
C MET A 228 -7.25 -21.05 -34.04
N HIS A 229 -6.64 -21.76 -33.09
CA HIS A 229 -5.79 -22.95 -33.38
C HIS A 229 -6.54 -24.08 -34.11
N SER A 230 -7.85 -23.93 -34.40
CA SER A 230 -8.70 -24.93 -35.03
C SER A 230 -9.19 -24.57 -36.45
N THR A 231 -8.99 -23.35 -36.97
CA THR A 231 -9.49 -22.98 -38.32
C THR A 231 -8.56 -22.02 -39.08
N ASN A 232 -7.85 -22.60 -40.07
CA ASN A 232 -7.19 -21.96 -41.21
C ASN A 232 -5.97 -21.02 -40.94
N PRO A 233 -4.72 -21.54 -41.06
CA PRO A 233 -3.50 -20.82 -40.67
C PRO A 233 -3.05 -19.67 -41.58
N ASP A 234 -3.52 -19.59 -42.84
CA ASP A 234 -2.99 -18.64 -43.83
C ASP A 234 -3.64 -17.23 -43.79
N ALA A 235 -4.60 -16.98 -42.90
CA ALA A 235 -5.35 -15.72 -42.82
C ALA A 235 -5.17 -14.95 -41.50
N PHE A 236 -4.23 -15.37 -40.65
CA PHE A 236 -4.06 -14.82 -39.31
C PHE A 236 -2.63 -14.35 -39.07
N THR A 237 -2.51 -13.11 -38.59
CA THR A 237 -1.25 -12.58 -38.05
C THR A 237 -1.25 -12.84 -36.55
N ASP A 238 -0.36 -13.70 -36.07
CA ASP A 238 -0.23 -13.98 -34.64
C ASP A 238 0.26 -12.75 -33.86
N PRO A 239 -0.01 -12.68 -32.54
CA PRO A 239 0.44 -11.57 -31.70
C PRO A 239 1.94 -11.33 -31.75
N ASP A 240 2.76 -12.38 -31.95
CA ASP A 240 4.21 -12.28 -32.01
C ASP A 240 4.65 -11.53 -33.28
N THR A 241 4.01 -11.79 -34.41
CA THR A 241 4.25 -11.09 -35.69
C THR A 241 3.84 -9.61 -35.59
N ILE A 242 2.72 -9.32 -34.93
CA ILE A 242 2.28 -7.92 -34.68
C ILE A 242 3.29 -7.21 -33.79
N LEU A 243 3.77 -7.87 -32.73
CA LEU A 243 4.75 -7.32 -31.81
C LEU A 243 6.08 -7.03 -32.53
N ALA A 244 6.57 -7.97 -33.34
CA ALA A 244 7.77 -7.79 -34.15
C ALA A 244 7.65 -6.58 -35.11
N ASP A 245 6.50 -6.42 -35.78
CA ASP A 245 6.24 -5.29 -36.67
C ASP A 245 6.26 -3.95 -35.93
N LEU A 246 5.73 -3.88 -34.71
CA LEU A 246 5.76 -2.68 -33.89
C LEU A 246 7.19 -2.31 -33.48
N PHE A 247 7.98 -3.29 -33.04
CA PHE A 247 9.37 -3.08 -32.66
C PHE A 247 10.24 -2.62 -33.84
N SER A 248 9.98 -3.14 -35.05
CA SER A 248 10.71 -2.73 -36.26
C SER A 248 10.54 -1.24 -36.61
N LYS A 249 9.47 -0.60 -36.12
CA LYS A 249 9.14 0.81 -36.38
C LYS A 249 9.77 1.76 -35.35
N VAL A 250 10.31 1.24 -34.24
CA VAL A 250 10.91 2.07 -33.19
C VAL A 250 12.34 2.44 -33.58
N ASP A 251 12.59 3.73 -33.83
CA ASP A 251 13.95 4.24 -34.06
C ASP A 251 14.67 4.46 -32.72
N MET A 252 15.47 3.49 -32.32
CA MET A 252 16.25 3.54 -31.08
C MET A 252 17.50 4.44 -31.17
N GLN A 253 17.79 5.03 -32.34
CA GLN A 253 18.92 5.96 -32.53
C GLN A 253 18.56 7.41 -32.16
N LEU A 254 17.29 7.70 -31.86
CA LEU A 254 16.85 9.00 -31.35
C LEU A 254 17.46 9.27 -29.96
N THR A 255 18.11 10.43 -29.81
CA THR A 255 18.70 10.87 -28.54
C THR A 255 17.63 11.06 -27.47
N GLY A 256 17.86 10.52 -26.27
CA GLY A 256 16.94 10.65 -25.12
C GLY A 256 16.14 9.39 -24.78
N THR A 257 16.14 8.36 -25.63
CA THR A 257 15.45 7.09 -25.37
C THR A 257 15.95 6.38 -24.11
N SER A 258 17.27 6.41 -23.86
CA SER A 258 17.86 5.85 -22.63
C SER A 258 17.50 6.65 -21.38
N GLU A 259 17.39 7.97 -21.49
CA GLU A 259 16.96 8.84 -20.38
C GLU A 259 15.50 8.55 -20.00
N GLU A 260 14.62 8.41 -20.98
CA GLU A 260 13.21 8.05 -20.72
C GLU A 260 13.11 6.66 -20.09
N LEU A 261 13.88 5.68 -20.57
CA LEU A 261 13.98 4.36 -19.95
C LEU A 261 14.42 4.44 -18.48
N PHE A 262 15.43 5.26 -18.16
CA PHE A 262 15.86 5.46 -16.76
C PHE A 262 14.78 6.15 -15.92
N ASN A 263 14.05 7.10 -16.50
CA ASN A 263 12.95 7.79 -15.82
C ASN A 263 11.76 6.86 -15.56
N ILE A 264 11.43 5.96 -16.49
CA ILE A 264 10.45 4.89 -16.29
C ILE A 264 10.87 4.01 -15.12
N TYR A 265 12.13 3.52 -15.12
CA TYR A 265 12.64 2.72 -14.01
C TYR A 265 12.57 3.48 -12.68
N ARG A 266 12.96 4.76 -12.60
CA ARG A 266 12.91 5.56 -11.37
C ARG A 266 11.49 5.80 -10.85
N ARG A 267 10.52 6.05 -11.74
CA ARG A 267 9.11 6.33 -11.38
C ARG A 267 8.28 5.08 -11.11
N SER A 268 8.69 3.91 -11.61
CA SER A 268 7.92 2.67 -11.43
C SER A 268 7.77 2.26 -9.96
N GLY A 269 6.57 1.86 -9.54
CA GLY A 269 6.34 1.24 -8.22
C GLY A 269 6.90 -0.19 -8.12
N ASP A 270 6.96 -0.89 -9.26
CA ASP A 270 7.55 -2.22 -9.40
C ASP A 270 8.80 -2.14 -10.28
N LYS A 271 9.97 -2.18 -9.63
CA LYS A 271 11.25 -2.12 -10.33
C LYS A 271 11.54 -3.41 -11.08
N GLN A 272 11.06 -4.55 -10.57
CA GLN A 272 11.40 -5.86 -11.10
C GLN A 272 10.67 -6.09 -12.43
N ALA A 273 9.39 -5.72 -12.51
CA ALA A 273 8.64 -5.79 -13.77
C ALA A 273 9.32 -5.02 -14.92
N VAL A 274 9.91 -3.86 -14.64
CA VAL A 274 10.67 -3.08 -15.64
C VAL A 274 11.96 -3.81 -16.06
N LYS A 275 12.67 -4.42 -15.11
CA LYS A 275 13.88 -5.22 -15.39
C LYS A 275 13.56 -6.46 -16.22
N ASP A 276 12.47 -7.16 -15.89
CA ASP A 276 12.03 -8.36 -16.59
C ASP A 276 11.57 -8.03 -18.01
N LEU A 277 10.84 -6.92 -18.19
CA LEU A 277 10.43 -6.44 -19.52
C LEU A 277 11.64 -6.05 -20.38
N PHE A 278 12.63 -5.38 -19.78
CA PHE A 278 13.88 -5.03 -20.47
C PHE A 278 14.65 -6.28 -20.90
N LEU A 279 14.78 -7.26 -19.99
CA LEU A 279 15.43 -8.54 -20.29
C LEU A 279 14.69 -9.29 -21.41
N PHE A 280 13.35 -9.33 -21.35
CA PHE A 280 12.53 -9.99 -22.37
C PHE A 280 12.78 -9.45 -23.78
N PHE A 281 12.91 -8.12 -23.95
CA PHE A 281 13.12 -7.52 -25.27
C PHE A 281 14.57 -7.48 -25.74
N THR A 282 15.53 -7.46 -24.82
CA THR A 282 16.94 -7.24 -25.17
C THR A 282 17.83 -8.47 -24.99
N ASP A 283 17.32 -9.49 -24.30
CA ASP A 283 18.07 -10.68 -23.88
C ASP A 283 19.32 -10.37 -23.02
N ILE A 284 19.35 -9.17 -22.43
CA ILE A 284 20.40 -8.69 -21.53
C ILE A 284 19.73 -8.13 -20.27
N SER A 285 20.32 -8.40 -19.09
CA SER A 285 19.76 -7.85 -17.86
C SER A 285 19.92 -6.32 -17.83
N PHE A 286 18.95 -5.64 -17.21
CA PHE A 286 19.02 -4.18 -17.09
C PHE A 286 20.31 -3.71 -16.39
N ASP A 287 20.80 -4.47 -15.41
CA ASP A 287 22.03 -4.14 -14.67
C ASP A 287 23.28 -4.31 -15.57
N GLU A 288 23.33 -5.34 -16.42
CA GLU A 288 24.40 -5.49 -17.43
C GLU A 288 24.38 -4.38 -18.48
N TYR A 289 23.19 -3.91 -18.89
CA TYR A 289 23.05 -2.76 -19.77
C TYR A 289 23.59 -1.48 -19.13
N LEU A 290 23.25 -1.21 -17.87
CA LEU A 290 23.79 -0.06 -17.13
C LEU A 290 25.32 -0.13 -17.01
N GLN A 291 25.85 -1.33 -16.72
CA GLN A 291 27.29 -1.54 -16.65
C GLN A 291 27.97 -1.26 -17.99
N LYS A 292 27.41 -1.75 -19.11
CA LYS A 292 27.89 -1.44 -20.46
C LYS A 292 27.86 0.06 -20.75
N CYS A 293 26.79 0.76 -20.37
CA CYS A 293 26.70 2.21 -20.52
C CYS A 293 27.84 2.92 -19.80
N ILE A 294 28.17 2.50 -18.56
CA ILE A 294 29.26 3.08 -17.78
C ILE A 294 30.61 2.83 -18.46
N GLU A 295 30.89 1.59 -18.87
CA GLU A 295 32.18 1.19 -19.45
C GLU A 295 32.45 1.84 -20.82
N GLU A 296 31.44 1.86 -21.69
CA GLU A 296 31.58 2.35 -23.06
C GLU A 296 31.53 3.89 -23.13
N THR A 297 30.70 4.55 -22.30
CA THR A 297 30.68 6.03 -22.23
C THR A 297 31.97 6.57 -21.60
N ALA A 298 32.53 5.88 -20.60
CA ALA A 298 33.82 6.27 -20.01
C ALA A 298 34.99 6.10 -20.98
N SER A 299 34.98 5.07 -21.84
CA SER A 299 36.01 4.88 -22.87
C SER A 299 36.04 5.99 -23.92
N LEU A 300 34.87 6.52 -24.32
CA LEU A 300 34.77 7.64 -25.25
C LEU A 300 35.38 8.94 -24.66
N ALA A 301 35.11 9.23 -23.39
CA ALA A 301 35.66 10.42 -22.72
C ALA A 301 37.20 10.40 -22.59
N VAL A 302 37.81 9.21 -22.47
CA VAL A 302 39.28 9.06 -22.39
C VAL A 302 39.95 9.16 -23.77
N ALA A 303 39.23 8.81 -24.85
CA ALA A 303 39.73 8.95 -26.22
C ALA A 303 39.80 10.43 -26.65
N ASP A 304 38.80 11.24 -26.28
CA ASP A 304 38.77 12.69 -26.57
C ASP A 304 39.80 13.51 -25.77
N LEU A 305 40.31 12.98 -24.65
CA LEU A 305 41.39 13.61 -23.87
C LEU A 305 42.79 13.27 -24.39
N LYS A 306 42.92 12.35 -25.36
CA LYS A 306 44.20 11.91 -25.95
C LYS A 306 44.39 12.36 -27.41
N SER A 307 43.43 13.06 -28.00
CA SER A 307 43.54 13.74 -29.30
C SER A 307 43.90 15.21 -29.12
#